data_AF-A0A969QY30-F1
#
_entry.id   AF-A0A969QY30-F1
#
_cell.length_a   1.000
_cell.length_b   1.000
_cell.length_c   1.000
_cell.angle_alpha   90.00
_cell.angle_beta   90.00
_cell.angle_gamma   90.00
#
_symmetry.space_group_name_H-M   'P 1'
#
loop_
_entity.id
_entity.type
_entity.pdbx_description
1 polymer ?
#
loop_
_entity_poly.entity_id
_entity_poly.type
_entity_poly.pdbx_seq_one_letter_code
_entity_poly.pdbx_strand_id
1 'polypeptide(L)'
;MEKMASEGISEAKIRNHFLTVKSPVTLFAWDNGKPSEDERTITALDSIKYYFRQLNTGFMVMDPKSGMVKAWVGGTDFSFFQYDHVKAKRQVGSTFKPIVYAKAIQAGIGQ
;
A
#
# COMPACT_ATOMS: atom_id res chain seq x y z
N MET A 1 -13.42 -2.87 -15.05
CA MET A 1 -13.03 -3.53 -16.31
C MET A 1 -14.07 -4.56 -16.71
N GLU A 2 -14.42 -5.50 -15.82
CA GLU A 2 -15.48 -6.50 -16.08
C GLU A 2 -16.84 -5.91 -16.47
N LYS A 3 -17.35 -4.90 -15.72
CA LYS A 3 -18.67 -4.30 -16.01
C LYS A 3 -18.77 -3.62 -17.39
N MET A 4 -17.69 -3.02 -17.90
CA MET A 4 -17.65 -2.39 -19.23
C MET A 4 -17.30 -3.38 -20.35
N ALA A 5 -16.61 -4.47 -20.02
CA ALA A 5 -16.34 -5.56 -20.95
C ALA A 5 -17.60 -6.41 -21.22
N SER A 6 -18.46 -6.60 -20.21
CA SER A 6 -19.78 -7.24 -20.37
C SER A 6 -20.77 -6.43 -21.22
N GLU A 7 -20.50 -5.13 -21.43
CA GLU A 7 -21.29 -4.23 -22.26
C GLU A 7 -20.84 -4.22 -23.74
N GLY A 8 -19.87 -5.05 -24.13
CA GLY A 8 -19.42 -5.19 -25.53
C GLY A 8 -18.61 -4.01 -26.06
N ILE A 9 -18.06 -3.18 -25.19
CA ILE A 9 -17.26 -2.00 -25.55
C ILE A 9 -15.85 -2.45 -25.96
N SER A 10 -15.33 -1.97 -27.10
CA SER A 10 -13.97 -2.30 -27.54
C SER A 10 -12.92 -1.77 -26.57
N GLU A 11 -11.83 -2.51 -26.39
CA GLU A 11 -10.75 -2.17 -25.44
C GLU A 11 -10.18 -0.76 -25.66
N ALA A 12 -10.14 -0.29 -26.90
CA ALA A 12 -9.71 1.06 -27.26
C ALA A 12 -10.64 2.15 -26.68
N LYS A 13 -11.96 1.92 -26.68
CA LYS A 13 -12.93 2.83 -26.06
C LYS A 13 -12.83 2.80 -24.54
N ILE A 14 -12.60 1.64 -23.94
CA ILE A 14 -12.37 1.50 -22.50
C ILE A 14 -11.14 2.32 -22.09
N ARG A 15 -10.02 2.15 -22.79
CA ARG A 15 -8.79 2.90 -22.52
C ARG A 15 -8.99 4.40 -22.66
N ASN A 16 -9.65 4.86 -23.71
CA ASN A 16 -9.95 6.29 -23.88
C ASN A 16 -10.88 6.82 -22.79
N HIS A 17 -11.82 6.00 -22.30
CA HIS A 17 -12.67 6.37 -21.17
C HIS A 17 -11.86 6.65 -19.91
N PHE A 18 -10.91 5.78 -19.56
CA PHE A 18 -10.01 5.97 -18.40
C PHE A 18 -9.11 7.21 -18.51
N LEU A 19 -8.81 7.66 -19.73
CA LEU A 19 -7.92 8.78 -20.02
C LEU A 19 -8.63 10.13 -20.14
N THR A 20 -9.89 10.13 -20.58
CA THR A 20 -10.58 11.36 -20.98
C THR A 20 -11.73 11.73 -20.05
N VAL A 21 -12.44 10.75 -19.49
CA VAL A 21 -13.61 11.03 -18.66
C VAL A 21 -13.15 11.45 -17.27
N LYS A 22 -13.58 12.66 -16.88
CA LYS A 22 -13.39 13.19 -15.53
C LYS A 22 -14.63 12.89 -14.72
N SER A 23 -14.45 12.22 -13.59
CA SER A 23 -15.53 11.91 -12.66
C SER A 23 -15.24 12.55 -11.30
N PRO A 24 -16.26 12.99 -10.57
CA PRO A 24 -16.07 13.44 -9.19
C PRO A 24 -15.65 12.23 -8.34
N VAL A 25 -14.50 12.34 -7.69
CA VAL A 25 -13.97 11.32 -6.80
C VAL A 25 -13.52 11.96 -5.48
N THR A 26 -13.81 11.29 -4.38
CA THR A 26 -13.26 11.63 -3.07
C THR A 26 -11.90 10.97 -2.93
N LEU A 27 -10.87 11.78 -2.71
CA LEU A 27 -9.50 11.32 -2.59
C LEU A 27 -8.99 11.54 -1.18
N PHE A 28 -8.16 10.62 -0.72
CA PHE A 28 -7.39 10.83 0.50
C PHE A 28 -6.27 11.84 0.24
N ALA A 29 -6.23 12.92 1.03
CA ALA A 29 -5.19 13.94 0.99
C ALA A 29 -4.60 14.17 2.39
N TRP A 30 -3.38 14.70 2.41
CA TRP A 30 -2.76 15.20 3.63
C TRP A 30 -2.87 16.72 3.63
N ASP A 31 -3.60 17.29 4.60
CA ASP A 31 -3.66 18.73 4.85
C ASP A 31 -2.99 19.04 6.19
N ASN A 32 -1.91 19.82 6.16
CA ASN A 32 -1.14 20.20 7.36
C ASN A 32 -0.80 19.04 8.31
N GLY A 33 -0.53 17.85 7.75
CA GLY A 33 -0.20 16.64 8.51
C GLY A 33 -1.40 15.89 9.09
N LYS A 34 -2.63 16.30 8.75
CA LYS A 34 -3.86 15.58 9.10
C LYS A 34 -4.44 14.89 7.85
N PRO A 35 -5.04 13.70 8.01
CA PRO A 35 -5.81 13.08 6.94
C PRO A 35 -7.04 13.95 6.64
N SER A 36 -7.24 14.27 5.37
CA SER A 36 -8.37 15.06 4.87
C SER A 36 -8.94 14.41 3.61
N GLU A 37 -10.22 14.65 3.36
CA GLU A 37 -10.90 14.23 2.14
C GLU A 37 -10.94 15.39 1.15
N ASP A 38 -10.40 15.18 -0.04
CA ASP A 38 -10.41 16.15 -1.14
C ASP A 38 -11.34 15.64 -2.24
N GLU A 39 -12.44 16.36 -2.48
CA GLU A 39 -13.29 16.12 -3.65
C GLU A 39 -12.66 16.74 -4.90
N ARG A 40 -12.30 15.91 -5.88
CA ARG A 40 -11.74 16.38 -7.15
C ARG A 40 -12.40 15.73 -8.34
N THR A 41 -12.56 16.51 -9.41
CA THR A 41 -13.05 16.02 -10.70
C THR A 41 -11.87 15.68 -11.60
N ILE A 42 -11.37 14.44 -11.47
CA ILE A 42 -10.17 13.96 -12.18
C ILE A 42 -10.45 12.71 -13.00
N THR A 43 -9.52 12.38 -13.89
CA THR A 43 -9.57 11.13 -14.65
C THR A 43 -9.20 9.95 -13.76
N ALA A 44 -9.69 8.76 -14.10
CA ALA A 44 -9.36 7.55 -13.37
C ALA A 44 -7.87 7.20 -13.44
N LEU A 45 -7.16 7.55 -14.52
CA LEU A 45 -5.71 7.37 -14.57
C LEU A 45 -4.99 8.33 -13.61
N ASP A 46 -5.45 9.58 -13.52
CA ASP A 46 -4.81 10.56 -12.66
C ASP A 46 -5.04 10.25 -11.17
N SER A 47 -6.19 9.67 -10.80
CA SER A 47 -6.43 9.20 -9.43
C SER A 47 -5.49 8.05 -9.05
N ILE A 48 -5.28 7.09 -9.96
CA ILE A 48 -4.32 6.00 -9.77
C ILE A 48 -2.90 6.55 -9.61
N LYS A 49 -2.47 7.45 -10.49
CA LYS A 49 -1.14 8.10 -10.39
C LYS A 49 -0.97 8.86 -9.08
N TYR A 50 -2.03 9.52 -8.62
CA TYR A 50 -2.03 10.24 -7.36
C TYR A 50 -1.78 9.29 -6.18
N TYR A 51 -2.51 8.18 -6.09
CA TYR A 51 -2.30 7.18 -5.04
C TYR A 51 -0.93 6.50 -5.11
N PHE A 52 -0.39 6.25 -6.31
CA PHE A 52 0.96 5.69 -6.46
C PHE A 52 2.09 6.60 -5.94
N ARG A 53 1.85 7.91 -5.84
CA ARG A 53 2.83 8.86 -5.27
C ARG A 53 2.80 8.91 -3.76
N GLN A 54 1.79 8.30 -3.13
CA GLN A 54 1.66 8.31 -1.69
C GLN A 54 2.51 7.21 -1.07
N LEU A 55 3.16 7.55 0.04
CA LEU A 55 3.92 6.59 0.83
C LEU A 55 2.98 5.86 1.77
N ASN A 56 2.98 4.54 1.67
CA ASN A 56 2.26 3.66 2.59
C ASN A 56 3.25 2.89 3.46
N THR A 57 2.87 2.68 4.71
CA THR A 57 3.67 1.96 5.71
C THR A 57 2.79 1.02 6.52
N GLY A 58 3.41 -0.01 7.09
CA GLY A 58 2.79 -0.92 8.04
C GLY A 58 3.60 -0.94 9.33
N PHE A 59 2.93 -1.11 10.47
CA PHE A 59 3.56 -1.17 11.78
C PHE A 59 2.92 -2.26 12.64
N MET A 60 3.74 -3.05 13.33
CA MET A 60 3.29 -4.14 14.18
C MET A 60 4.18 -4.23 15.42
N VAL A 61 3.57 -4.50 16.56
CA VAL A 61 4.25 -4.81 17.82
C VAL A 61 3.73 -6.14 18.35
N MET A 62 4.64 -7.03 18.75
CA MET A 62 4.30 -8.31 19.38
C MET A 62 5.17 -8.58 20.60
N ASP A 63 4.65 -9.39 21.53
CA ASP A 63 5.44 -9.97 22.61
C ASP A 63 6.32 -11.10 22.04
N PRO A 64 7.66 -11.03 22.16
CA PRO A 64 8.56 -12.06 21.62
C PRO A 64 8.47 -13.40 22.36
N LYS A 65 7.96 -13.45 23.60
CA LYS A 65 7.86 -14.70 24.37
C LYS A 65 6.54 -15.42 24.13
N SER A 66 5.42 -14.69 24.18
CA SER A 66 4.07 -15.27 24.04
C SER A 66 3.55 -15.25 22.60
N GLY A 67 4.12 -14.43 21.73
CA GLY A 67 3.64 -14.23 20.36
C GLY A 67 2.40 -13.32 20.25
N MET A 68 1.89 -12.79 21.36
CA MET A 68 0.70 -11.94 21.35
C MET A 68 0.97 -10.61 20.62
N VAL A 69 0.11 -10.26 19.67
CA VAL A 69 0.12 -8.96 18.98
C VAL A 69 -0.41 -7.89 19.92
N LYS A 70 0.39 -6.86 20.16
CA LYS A 70 0.03 -5.71 21.00
C LYS A 70 -0.50 -4.52 20.20
N ALA A 71 0.00 -4.35 18.98
CA ALA A 71 -0.46 -3.33 18.05
C ALA A 71 -0.32 -3.82 16.60
N TRP A 72 -1.29 -3.49 15.76
CA TRP A 72 -1.30 -3.82 14.34
C TRP A 72 -1.88 -2.65 13.55
N VAL A 73 -1.06 -2.03 12.71
CA VAL A 73 -1.42 -0.89 11.86
C VAL A 73 -1.05 -1.24 10.42
N GLY A 74 -2.07 -1.57 9.62
CA GLY A 74 -1.91 -2.04 8.24
C GLY A 74 -1.70 -0.93 7.20
N GLY A 75 -1.89 0.33 7.55
CA GLY A 75 -1.84 1.45 6.62
C GLY A 75 -2.27 2.75 7.29
N THR A 76 -2.32 3.82 6.51
CA THR A 76 -2.68 5.17 6.98
C THR A 76 -4.16 5.29 7.33
N ASP A 77 -5.04 4.88 6.42
CA ASP A 77 -6.49 4.93 6.60
C ASP A 77 -7.13 3.74 5.89
N PHE A 78 -7.88 2.93 6.64
CA PHE A 78 -8.51 1.71 6.11
C PHE A 78 -9.66 1.99 5.14
N SER A 79 -10.31 3.15 5.26
CA SER A 79 -11.44 3.56 4.41
C SER A 79 -10.99 3.78 2.96
N PHE A 80 -9.76 4.29 2.79
CA PHE A 80 -9.15 4.55 1.49
C PHE A 80 -8.21 3.44 1.03
N PHE A 81 -7.48 2.81 1.96
CA PHE A 81 -6.46 1.82 1.68
C PHE A 81 -6.72 0.52 2.46
N GLN A 82 -7.43 -0.41 1.83
CA GLN A 82 -7.74 -1.73 2.43
C GLN A 82 -6.59 -2.74 2.30
N TYR A 83 -5.47 -2.34 1.72
CA TYR A 83 -4.31 -3.21 1.58
C TYR A 83 -3.44 -3.17 2.84
N ASP A 84 -3.23 -4.34 3.45
CA ASP A 84 -2.46 -4.49 4.69
C ASP A 84 -0.95 -4.55 4.42
N HIS A 85 -0.26 -3.45 4.74
CA HIS A 85 1.18 -3.32 4.58
C HIS A 85 2.00 -4.15 5.58
N VAL A 86 1.43 -4.62 6.68
CA VAL A 86 2.13 -5.55 7.59
C VAL A 86 2.33 -6.91 6.92
N LYS A 87 1.41 -7.30 6.02
CA LYS A 87 1.48 -8.56 5.26
C LYS A 87 2.17 -8.42 3.90
N ALA A 88 2.56 -7.20 3.52
CA ALA A 88 3.17 -6.94 2.23
C ALA A 88 4.57 -7.56 2.11
N LYS A 89 4.83 -8.28 1.01
CA LYS A 89 6.17 -8.80 0.71
C LYS A 89 7.08 -7.66 0.25
N ARG A 90 8.19 -7.43 0.95
CA ARG A 90 9.19 -6.41 0.63
C ARG A 90 10.61 -6.95 0.84
N GLN A 91 11.57 -6.39 0.13
CA GLN A 91 12.98 -6.68 0.37
C GLN A 91 13.39 -6.06 1.71
N VAL A 92 13.86 -6.90 2.63
CA VAL A 92 14.23 -6.53 4.02
C VAL A 92 15.56 -5.77 4.11
N GLY A 93 16.46 -5.97 3.14
CA GLY A 93 17.78 -5.34 3.11
C GLY A 93 18.60 -5.64 4.37
N SER A 94 19.28 -4.61 4.90
CA SER A 94 20.19 -4.76 6.06
C SER A 94 19.52 -5.24 7.35
N THR A 95 18.19 -5.15 7.47
CA THR A 95 17.47 -5.64 8.66
C THR A 95 17.57 -7.16 8.85
N PHE A 96 17.94 -7.91 7.80
CA PHE A 96 18.18 -9.36 7.86
C PHE A 96 19.57 -9.74 8.40
N LYS A 97 20.52 -8.80 8.46
CA LYS A 97 21.90 -9.05 8.89
C LYS A 97 22.02 -9.78 10.24
N PRO A 98 21.23 -9.45 11.29
CA PRO A 98 21.32 -10.16 12.57
C PRO A 98 21.10 -11.67 12.44
N ILE A 99 20.23 -12.13 11.53
CA ILE A 99 19.97 -13.57 11.31
C ILE A 99 21.21 -14.25 10.71
N VAL A 100 21.85 -13.59 9.73
CA VAL A 100 23.08 -14.10 9.09
C VAL A 100 24.22 -14.16 10.11
N TYR A 101 24.40 -13.11 10.92
CA TYR A 101 25.43 -13.09 11.96
C TYR A 101 25.16 -14.10 13.08
N ALA A 102 23.91 -14.28 13.48
CA ALA A 102 23.55 -15.34 14.44
C ALA A 102 23.95 -16.73 13.94
N LYS A 103 23.79 -16.99 12.64
CA LYS A 103 24.24 -18.25 12.04
C LYS A 103 25.77 -18.38 12.03
N ALA A 104 26.50 -17.30 11.75
CA ALA A 104 27.96 -17.29 11.78
C ALA A 104 28.51 -17.60 13.18
N ILE A 105 27.93 -16.97 14.21
CA ILE A 105 28.30 -17.23 15.62
C ILE A 105 28.00 -18.68 15.98
N GLN A 106 26.84 -19.22 15.58
CA GLN A 106 26.51 -20.64 15.80
C GLN A 106 27.50 -21.59 15.11
N ALA A 107 28.07 -21.18 13.98
CA ALA A 107 29.08 -21.95 13.25
C ALA A 107 30.49 -21.83 13.85
N GLY A 108 30.65 -21.16 14.99
CA GLY A 108 31.94 -20.99 15.68
C GLY A 108 32.77 -19.81 15.17
N ILE A 109 32.25 -18.97 14.27
CA ILE A 109 32.96 -17.77 13.83
C ILE A 109 32.91 -16.76 14.98
N GLY A 110 34.04 -16.60 15.68
CA GLY A 110 34.20 -15.71 16.83
C GLY A 110 34.44 -16.42 18.17
N GLN A 111 34.58 -17.76 18.18
CA GLN A 111 35.17 -18.52 19.29
C GLN A 111 36.65 -18.83 19.02
#